data_AF-A0AAX3Z7R8-F1
#
_entry.id   AF-A0AAX3Z7R8-F1
#
_cell.length_a   1.000
_cell.length_b   1.000
_cell.length_c   1.000
_cell.angle_alpha   90.00
_cell.angle_beta   90.00
_cell.angle_gamma   90.00
#
_symmetry.space_group_name_H-M   'P 1'
#
loop_
_entity.id
_entity.type
_entity.pdbx_description
1 polymer ?
#
loop_
_entity_poly.entity_id
_entity_poly.type
_entity_poly.pdbx_seq_one_letter_code
_entity_poly.pdbx_strand_id
1 'polypeptide(L)'
;MTVNVEALINSLGKSYQFMLDKDLIPYKSPPKGASGTPTINLEMAHEGIFLSFWREGRILKSVTLRIQHEPASSWTFPNELPAPLQASMSRTWVNENLGKPLRSAPPYTVMNKDYGWTDLYEVKDYDIPASMQINYDVADSVRSITFMLTSELRW
;
A
#
# COMPACT_ATOMS: atom_id res chain seq x y z
N MET A 1 1.13 9.10 -16.64
CA MET A 1 2.49 9.15 -16.10
C MET A 1 2.62 7.96 -15.19
N THR A 2 3.63 7.11 -15.41
CA THR A 2 3.85 5.90 -14.60
C THR A 2 4.74 6.26 -13.42
N VAL A 3 4.39 5.75 -12.24
CA VAL A 3 5.14 5.94 -11.00
C VAL A 3 5.89 4.66 -10.69
N ASN A 4 7.17 4.79 -10.37
CA ASN A 4 7.99 3.66 -9.97
C ASN A 4 7.61 3.23 -8.54
N VAL A 5 6.79 2.19 -8.42
CA VAL A 5 6.30 1.66 -7.15
C VAL A 5 7.45 1.13 -6.28
N GLU A 6 8.43 0.46 -6.87
CA GLU A 6 9.58 -0.09 -6.18
C GLU A 6 10.41 1.02 -5.51
N ALA A 7 10.66 2.11 -6.23
CA ALA A 7 11.37 3.27 -5.70
C ALA A 7 10.61 3.96 -4.56
N LEU A 8 9.26 3.96 -4.60
CA LEU A 8 8.44 4.46 -3.49
C LEU A 8 8.55 3.58 -2.25
N ILE A 9 8.50 2.26 -2.41
CA ILE A 9 8.66 1.30 -1.30
C ILE A 9 10.05 1.48 -0.66
N ASN A 10 11.10 1.56 -1.47
CA ASN A 10 12.47 1.84 -1.00
C ASN A 10 12.63 3.22 -0.33
N SER A 11 11.67 4.12 -0.50
CA SER A 11 11.65 5.44 0.14
C SER A 11 10.90 5.46 1.48
N LEU A 12 10.39 4.32 1.96
CA LEU A 12 9.81 4.24 3.31
C LEU A 12 10.83 4.73 4.36
N GLY A 13 10.35 5.54 5.31
CA GLY A 13 11.21 6.22 6.29
C GLY A 13 11.95 7.46 5.76
N LYS A 14 11.84 7.82 4.48
CA LYS A 14 12.38 9.07 3.92
C LYS A 14 11.36 10.20 4.01
N SER A 15 11.82 11.44 3.90
CA SER A 15 10.94 12.61 3.96
C SER A 15 10.24 12.86 2.62
N TYR A 16 9.09 13.53 2.67
CA TYR A 16 8.40 14.02 1.48
C TYR A 16 9.31 14.89 0.58
N GLN A 17 10.21 15.69 1.18
CA GLN A 17 11.17 16.50 0.42
C GLN A 17 12.14 15.63 -0.39
N PHE A 18 12.66 14.55 0.20
CA PHE A 18 13.51 13.60 -0.52
C PHE A 18 12.81 13.02 -1.75
N MET A 19 11.52 12.72 -1.64
CA MET A 19 10.73 12.19 -2.75
C MET A 19 10.53 13.22 -3.87
N LEU A 20 10.38 14.50 -3.51
CA LEU A 20 10.33 15.60 -4.49
C LEU A 20 11.69 15.80 -5.18
N ASP A 21 12.79 15.82 -4.42
CA ASP A 21 14.14 16.05 -4.95
C ASP A 21 14.59 14.92 -5.91
N LYS A 22 14.00 13.73 -5.77
CA LYS A 22 14.23 12.56 -6.61
C LYS A 22 13.17 12.37 -7.69
N ASP A 23 12.23 13.31 -7.83
CA ASP A 23 11.11 13.26 -8.77
C ASP A 23 10.30 11.94 -8.71
N LEU A 24 10.17 11.36 -7.51
CA LEU A 24 9.47 10.07 -7.32
C LEU A 24 7.95 10.20 -7.35
N ILE A 25 7.43 11.41 -7.13
CA ILE A 25 6.01 11.70 -7.08
C ILE A 25 5.63 12.77 -8.10
N PRO A 26 4.57 12.57 -8.90
CA PRO A 26 4.07 13.58 -9.84
C PRO A 26 3.51 14.82 -9.14
N TYR A 27 3.01 14.62 -7.92
CA TYR A 27 2.24 15.62 -7.20
C TYR A 27 3.17 16.51 -6.38
N LYS A 28 3.16 17.80 -6.70
CA LYS A 28 3.87 18.83 -5.92
C LYS A 28 3.04 19.33 -4.72
N SER A 29 1.75 18.98 -4.67
CA SER A 29 0.88 19.33 -3.57
C SER A 29 1.30 18.59 -2.30
N PRO A 30 1.54 19.29 -1.18
CA PRO A 30 1.97 18.64 0.06
C PRO A 30 0.88 17.70 0.61
N PRO A 31 1.27 16.64 1.33
CA PRO A 31 0.32 15.76 2.00
C PRO A 31 -0.55 16.52 3.00
N LYS A 32 -1.84 16.15 3.09
CA LYS A 32 -2.86 16.83 3.89
C LYS A 32 -3.42 15.90 4.96
N GLY A 33 -3.90 16.47 6.07
CA GLY A 33 -4.56 15.73 7.15
C GLY A 33 -5.19 16.66 8.18
N ALA A 34 -6.22 16.18 8.87
CA ALA A 34 -6.97 16.97 9.85
C ALA A 34 -6.07 17.45 11.02
N SER A 35 -6.37 18.62 11.59
CA SER A 35 -5.60 19.10 12.75
C SER A 35 -5.68 18.10 13.91
N GLY A 36 -4.56 17.83 14.56
CA GLY A 36 -4.46 16.86 15.66
C GLY A 36 -4.17 15.41 15.25
N THR A 37 -4.16 15.07 13.95
CA THR A 37 -3.75 13.72 13.52
C THR A 37 -2.23 13.61 13.46
N PRO A 38 -1.60 12.53 13.99
CA PRO A 38 -0.16 12.36 13.87
C PRO A 38 0.27 12.00 12.45
N THR A 39 -0.67 11.62 11.58
CA THR A 39 -0.43 11.28 10.17
C THR A 39 -1.07 12.27 9.21
N ILE A 40 -0.44 12.45 8.06
CA ILE A 40 -0.94 13.20 6.90
C ILE A 40 -0.80 12.32 5.66
N ASN A 41 -1.64 12.53 4.66
CA ASN A 41 -1.75 11.61 3.52
C ASN A 41 -1.69 12.35 2.18
N LEU A 42 -1.25 11.65 1.16
CA LEU A 42 -1.30 12.08 -0.23
C LEU A 42 -2.01 10.98 -1.05
N GLU A 43 -3.15 11.33 -1.64
CA GLU A 43 -3.90 10.41 -2.49
C GLU A 43 -3.58 10.69 -3.97
N MET A 44 -2.98 9.69 -4.61
CA MET A 44 -2.61 9.69 -6.02
C MET A 44 -3.59 8.77 -6.76
N ALA A 45 -4.84 9.23 -6.85
CA ALA A 45 -5.96 8.40 -7.30
C ALA A 45 -5.78 7.90 -8.75
N HIS A 46 -5.18 8.70 -9.62
CA HIS A 46 -4.95 8.32 -11.02
C HIS A 46 -3.92 7.22 -11.17
N GLU A 47 -2.99 7.11 -10.22
CA GLU A 47 -1.94 6.11 -10.16
C GLU A 47 -2.35 4.90 -9.29
N GLY A 48 -3.47 4.99 -8.58
CA GLY A 48 -3.90 3.96 -7.63
C GLY A 48 -3.00 3.87 -6.40
N ILE A 49 -2.29 4.94 -6.04
CA ILE A 49 -1.33 4.96 -4.93
C ILE A 49 -1.85 5.87 -3.82
N PHE A 50 -1.72 5.42 -2.58
CA PHE A 50 -2.01 6.20 -1.40
C PHE A 50 -0.79 6.20 -0.49
N LEU A 51 -0.25 7.37 -0.21
CA LEU A 51 0.92 7.55 0.64
C LEU A 51 0.48 8.10 1.98
N SER A 52 0.92 7.46 3.07
CA SER A 52 0.74 7.98 4.42
C SER A 52 2.09 8.41 4.99
N PHE A 53 2.10 9.54 5.68
CA PHE A 53 3.29 10.13 6.28
C PHE A 53 3.04 10.43 7.75
N TRP A 54 4.08 10.34 8.56
CA TRP A 54 4.13 11.00 9.85
C TRP A 54 4.14 12.52 9.66
N ARG A 55 3.30 13.22 10.40
CA ARG A 55 3.17 14.69 10.32
C ARG A 55 4.48 15.36 10.70
N GLU A 56 5.09 14.90 11.79
CA GLU A 56 6.42 15.31 12.21
C GLU A 56 7.45 14.84 11.19
N GLY A 57 8.24 15.76 10.65
CA GLY A 57 9.25 15.47 9.62
C GLY A 57 8.70 15.09 8.23
N ARG A 58 7.38 14.90 8.07
CA ARG A 58 6.76 14.43 6.81
C ARG A 58 7.41 13.15 6.31
N ILE A 59 7.60 12.19 7.21
CA ILE A 59 8.31 10.94 6.95
C ILE A 59 7.35 9.90 6.38
N LEU A 60 7.70 9.27 5.27
CA LEU A 60 6.88 8.26 4.61
C LEU A 60 6.72 7.05 5.52
N LYS A 61 5.48 6.81 5.93
CA LYS A 61 5.10 5.76 6.86
C LYS A 61 4.64 4.50 6.13
N SER A 62 3.80 4.66 5.12
CA SER A 62 3.28 3.54 4.35
C SER A 62 2.95 3.91 2.91
N VAL A 63 3.04 2.92 2.03
CA VAL A 63 2.66 2.98 0.61
C VAL A 63 1.56 1.96 0.38
N THR A 64 0.35 2.42 0.05
CA THR A 64 -0.79 1.55 -0.25
C THR A 64 -1.09 1.59 -1.74
N LEU A 65 -1.06 0.43 -2.39
CA LEU A 65 -1.44 0.20 -3.78
C LEU A 65 -2.91 -0.26 -3.81
N ARG A 66 -3.75 0.46 -4.54
CA ARG A 66 -5.16 0.13 -4.76
C ARG A 66 -5.30 -0.67 -6.05
N ILE A 67 -5.18 -1.99 -5.91
CA ILE A 67 -5.30 -2.94 -7.01
C ILE A 67 -6.72 -2.90 -7.58
N GLN A 68 -7.71 -2.87 -6.69
CA GLN A 68 -9.10 -2.63 -7.04
C GLN A 68 -9.52 -1.19 -6.72
N HIS A 69 -10.39 -0.64 -7.56
CA HIS A 69 -11.02 0.66 -7.33
C HIS A 69 -12.54 0.55 -7.46
N GLU A 70 -13.22 0.31 -6.34
CA GLU A 70 -14.69 0.30 -6.24
C GLU A 70 -15.19 1.76 -6.24
N PRO A 71 -15.32 2.40 -7.42
CA PRO A 71 -16.55 2.30 -8.21
C PRO A 71 -16.33 2.06 -9.72
N ALA A 72 -15.10 1.87 -10.19
CA ALA A 72 -14.76 1.73 -11.60
C ALA A 72 -14.61 0.25 -11.98
N SER A 73 -15.61 -0.31 -12.68
CA SER A 73 -15.61 -1.69 -13.15
C SER A 73 -14.51 -2.02 -14.18
N SER A 74 -13.92 -1.00 -14.82
CA SER A 74 -12.82 -1.13 -15.79
C SER A 74 -11.48 -0.67 -15.24
N TRP A 75 -11.33 -0.54 -13.91
CA TRP A 75 -10.06 -0.14 -13.32
C TRP A 75 -9.00 -1.23 -13.50
N THR A 76 -7.86 -0.84 -14.07
CA THR A 76 -6.65 -1.64 -14.08
C THR A 76 -5.56 -0.82 -13.39
N PHE A 77 -4.83 -1.43 -12.47
CA PHE A 77 -3.73 -0.76 -11.80
C PHE A 77 -2.71 -0.27 -12.85
N PRO A 78 -2.41 1.04 -12.92
CA PRO A 78 -1.75 1.63 -14.08
C PRO A 78 -0.22 1.58 -14.04
N ASN A 79 0.36 1.11 -12.93
CA ASN A 79 1.81 1.07 -12.73
C ASN A 79 2.33 -0.37 -12.69
N GLU A 80 3.62 -0.52 -12.98
CA GLU A 80 4.30 -1.80 -12.79
C GLU A 80 4.40 -2.13 -11.30
N LEU A 81 4.03 -3.37 -10.98
CA LEU A 81 4.14 -3.91 -9.63
C LEU A 81 5.50 -4.59 -9.46
N PRO A 82 6.13 -4.49 -8.27
CA PRO A 82 7.37 -5.21 -8.01
C PRO A 82 7.11 -6.72 -8.08
N ALA A 83 8.03 -7.45 -8.71
CA ALA A 83 7.93 -8.90 -8.78
C ALA A 83 7.86 -9.52 -7.37
N PRO A 84 7.09 -10.59 -7.16
CA PRO A 84 6.30 -11.34 -8.13
C PRO A 84 4.85 -10.83 -8.32
N LEU A 85 4.48 -9.68 -7.73
CA LEU A 85 3.08 -9.23 -7.67
C LEU A 85 2.50 -8.93 -9.06
N GLN A 86 1.18 -9.17 -9.20
CA GLN A 86 0.43 -9.01 -10.44
C GLN A 86 -0.79 -8.11 -10.24
N ALA A 87 -1.29 -7.50 -11.32
CA ALA A 87 -2.43 -6.57 -11.23
C ALA A 87 -3.77 -7.27 -10.90
N SER A 88 -3.85 -8.59 -11.07
CA SER A 88 -5.01 -9.40 -10.69
C SER A 88 -4.50 -10.63 -9.97
N MET A 89 -4.84 -10.76 -8.70
CA MET A 89 -4.38 -11.85 -7.83
C MET A 89 -5.53 -12.30 -6.95
N SER A 90 -5.70 -13.62 -6.83
CA SER A 90 -6.54 -14.22 -5.79
C SER A 90 -5.70 -14.53 -4.56
N ARG A 91 -6.36 -14.73 -3.42
CA ARG A 91 -5.70 -15.19 -2.20
C ARG A 91 -4.97 -16.52 -2.37
N THR A 92 -5.55 -17.44 -3.16
CA THR A 92 -4.89 -18.71 -3.49
C THR A 92 -3.60 -18.47 -4.24
N TRP A 93 -3.62 -17.63 -5.28
CA TRP A 93 -2.43 -17.28 -6.05
C TRP A 93 -1.35 -16.65 -5.15
N VAL A 94 -1.75 -15.75 -4.26
CA VAL A 94 -0.81 -15.12 -3.30
C VAL A 94 -0.16 -16.18 -2.42
N ASN A 95 -0.93 -17.09 -1.83
CA ASN A 95 -0.37 -18.13 -0.96
C ASN A 95 0.56 -19.09 -1.71
N GLU A 96 0.29 -19.37 -2.98
CA GLU A 96 1.13 -20.23 -3.83
C GLU A 96 2.45 -19.56 -4.23
N ASN A 97 2.44 -18.24 -4.48
CA ASN A 97 3.62 -17.51 -5.00
C ASN A 97 4.43 -16.82 -3.90
N LEU A 98 3.79 -16.37 -2.81
CA LEU A 98 4.43 -15.69 -1.68
C LEU A 98 4.59 -16.59 -0.45
N GLY A 99 3.97 -17.78 -0.47
CA GLY A 99 3.97 -18.71 0.65
C GLY A 99 2.94 -18.35 1.72
N LYS A 100 3.13 -18.88 2.93
CA LYS A 100 2.17 -18.69 4.02
C LYS A 100 2.34 -17.31 4.68
N PRO A 101 1.23 -16.60 4.97
CA PRO A 101 1.31 -15.34 5.69
C PRO A 101 1.81 -15.56 7.13
N LEU A 102 2.51 -14.56 7.66
CA LEU A 102 2.95 -14.51 9.05
C LEU A 102 1.75 -14.42 9.99
N ARG A 103 0.73 -13.63 9.60
CA ARG A 103 -0.53 -13.49 10.31
C ARG A 103 -1.67 -13.34 9.31
N SER A 104 -2.85 -13.81 9.69
CA SER A 104 -4.06 -13.71 8.89
C SER A 104 -5.22 -13.33 9.80
N ALA A 105 -6.03 -12.36 9.37
CA ALA A 105 -7.25 -11.95 10.04
C ALA A 105 -8.46 -12.34 9.17
N PRO A 106 -9.50 -12.95 9.77
CA PRO A 106 -10.68 -13.39 9.03
C PRO A 106 -11.52 -12.21 8.52
N PRO A 107 -12.41 -12.46 7.54
CA PRO A 107 -13.39 -11.49 7.08
C PRO A 107 -14.24 -10.95 8.22
N TYR A 108 -14.65 -9.70 8.12
CA TYR A 108 -15.48 -9.05 9.13
C TYR A 108 -16.38 -7.99 8.50
N THR A 109 -17.48 -7.67 9.18
CA THR A 109 -18.46 -6.68 8.73
C THR A 109 -18.46 -5.48 9.68
N VAL A 110 -18.39 -4.28 9.13
CA VAL A 110 -18.53 -3.02 9.90
C VAL A 110 -19.56 -2.14 9.22
N MET A 111 -20.58 -1.73 9.98
CA MET A 111 -21.64 -0.82 9.49
C MET A 111 -22.21 -1.25 8.12
N ASN A 112 -22.58 -2.53 7.99
CA ASN A 112 -23.10 -3.16 6.75
C ASN A 112 -22.14 -3.15 5.55
N LYS A 113 -20.85 -2.96 5.78
CA LYS A 113 -19.81 -3.14 4.76
C LYS A 113 -18.97 -4.35 5.12
N ASP A 114 -18.92 -5.31 4.19
CA ASP A 114 -18.13 -6.52 4.32
C ASP A 114 -16.69 -6.28 3.85
N TYR A 115 -15.76 -6.79 4.65
CA TYR A 115 -14.34 -6.80 4.35
C TYR A 115 -13.87 -8.25 4.30
N GLY A 116 -13.06 -8.59 3.29
CA GLY A 116 -12.48 -9.91 3.14
C GLY A 116 -11.35 -10.15 4.13
N TRP A 117 -10.53 -11.16 3.83
CA TRP A 117 -9.36 -11.49 4.63
C TRP A 117 -8.35 -10.34 4.68
N THR A 118 -7.47 -10.38 5.68
CA THR A 118 -6.25 -9.58 5.68
C THR A 118 -5.07 -10.49 6.00
N ASP A 119 -4.09 -10.55 5.11
CA ASP A 119 -2.88 -11.35 5.30
C ASP A 119 -1.66 -10.43 5.45
N LEU A 120 -0.73 -10.82 6.32
CA LEU A 120 0.49 -10.09 6.61
C LEU A 120 1.71 -10.94 6.24
N TYR A 121 2.63 -10.35 5.49
CA TYR A 121 3.89 -10.94 5.05
C TYR A 121 5.08 -10.09 5.48
N GLU A 122 6.22 -10.72 5.66
CA GLU A 122 7.52 -10.06 5.80
C GLU A 122 8.15 -9.96 4.40
N VAL A 123 8.68 -8.79 4.04
CA VAL A 123 9.37 -8.59 2.75
C VAL A 123 10.86 -8.49 3.00
N LYS A 124 11.62 -9.39 2.37
CA LYS A 124 13.07 -9.51 2.56
C LYS A 124 13.91 -8.95 1.41
N ASP A 125 13.26 -8.65 0.28
CA ASP A 125 13.94 -8.28 -0.97
C ASP A 125 14.28 -6.79 -1.05
N TYR A 126 13.90 -6.00 -0.04
CA TYR A 126 14.22 -4.57 0.05
C TYR A 126 15.33 -4.31 1.08
N ASP A 127 16.10 -3.25 0.86
CA ASP A 127 17.18 -2.79 1.75
C ASP A 127 16.68 -2.38 3.15
N ILE A 128 15.37 -2.26 3.31
CA ILE A 128 14.69 -1.88 4.54
C ILE A 128 13.79 -3.02 5.03
N PRO A 129 13.74 -3.29 6.35
CA PRO A 129 12.81 -4.26 6.91
C PRO A 129 11.38 -3.72 6.73
N ALA A 130 10.67 -4.30 5.77
CA ALA A 130 9.32 -3.91 5.40
C ALA A 130 8.35 -5.07 5.61
N SER A 131 7.15 -4.74 6.08
CA SER A 131 6.03 -5.65 6.13
C SER A 131 5.05 -5.31 5.00
N MET A 132 4.46 -6.34 4.41
CA MET A 132 3.44 -6.22 3.37
C MET A 132 2.12 -6.78 3.88
N GLN A 133 1.11 -5.91 3.94
CA GLN A 133 -0.26 -6.28 4.28
C GLN A 133 -1.11 -6.32 3.01
N ILE A 134 -1.76 -7.45 2.76
CA ILE A 134 -2.68 -7.64 1.64
C ILE A 134 -4.10 -7.72 2.18
N ASN A 135 -4.96 -6.82 1.72
CA ASN A 135 -6.39 -6.86 2.03
C ASN A 135 -7.14 -7.44 0.83
N TYR A 136 -8.07 -8.34 1.10
CA TYR A 136 -8.90 -8.99 0.09
C TYR A 136 -10.33 -8.46 0.14
N ASP A 137 -11.03 -8.59 -0.98
CA ASP A 137 -12.49 -8.46 -1.02
C ASP A 137 -13.18 -9.76 -0.56
N VAL A 138 -14.51 -9.75 -0.56
CA VAL A 138 -15.33 -10.91 -0.17
C VAL A 138 -15.26 -12.08 -1.14
N ALA A 139 -14.69 -11.88 -2.34
CA ALA A 139 -14.45 -12.90 -3.35
C ALA A 139 -12.99 -13.40 -3.32
N ASP A 140 -12.26 -13.13 -2.24
CA ASP A 140 -10.85 -13.47 -2.05
C ASP A 140 -9.92 -12.92 -3.13
N SER A 141 -10.29 -11.82 -3.77
CA SER A 141 -9.44 -11.10 -4.73
C SER A 141 -8.69 -9.97 -4.04
N VAL A 142 -7.43 -9.75 -4.42
CA VAL A 142 -6.59 -8.71 -3.82
C VAL A 142 -7.18 -7.34 -4.11
N ARG A 143 -7.58 -6.65 -3.05
CA ARG A 143 -8.16 -5.30 -3.11
C ARG A 143 -7.08 -4.24 -2.99
N SER A 144 -6.19 -4.40 -2.02
CA SER A 144 -5.09 -3.45 -1.79
C SER A 144 -3.89 -4.11 -1.14
N ILE A 145 -2.72 -3.53 -1.39
CA ILE A 145 -1.44 -3.99 -0.84
C ILE A 145 -0.80 -2.80 -0.15
N THR A 146 -0.43 -2.94 1.12
CA THR A 146 0.24 -1.88 1.87
C THR A 146 1.62 -2.33 2.31
N PHE A 147 2.62 -1.54 1.93
CA PHE A 147 3.99 -1.66 2.41
C PHE A 147 4.23 -0.65 3.53
N MET A 148 4.85 -1.10 4.61
CA MET A 148 5.23 -0.26 5.74
C MET A 148 6.50 -0.80 6.40
N LEU A 149 7.24 0.03 7.13
CA LEU A 149 8.36 -0.46 7.92
C LEU A 149 7.87 -1.46 8.98
N THR A 150 8.63 -2.54 9.20
CA THR A 150 8.25 -3.55 10.20
C THR A 150 8.15 -2.97 11.62
N SER A 151 8.92 -1.93 11.92
CA SER A 151 8.84 -1.18 13.19
C SER A 151 7.52 -0.42 13.38
N GLU A 152 6.81 -0.13 12.29
CA GLU A 152 5.55 0.61 12.27
C GLU A 152 4.33 -0.31 12.32
N LEU A 153 4.54 -1.61 12.18
CA LEU A 153 3.48 -2.61 12.18
C LEU A 153 2.76 -2.62 13.54
N ARG A 154 1.44 -2.40 13.50
CA ARG A 154 0.55 -2.60 14.65
C ARG A 154 -0.49 -3.64 14.24
N TRP A 155 -0.36 -4.84 14.78
CA TRP A 155 -1.24 -5.98 14.50
C TRP A 155 -1.65 -6.64 15.80
#